data_AF-S5TGX5-F1
#
_entry.id   AF-S5TGX5-F1
#
_cell.length_a   1.000
_cell.length_b   1.000
_cell.length_c   1.000
_cell.angle_alpha   90.00
_cell.angle_beta   90.00
_cell.angle_gamma   90.00
#
_symmetry.space_group_name_H-M   'P 1'
#
loop_
_entity.id
_entity.type
_entity.pdbx_description
1 polymer ?
#
loop_
_entity_poly.entity_id
_entity_poly.type
_entity_poly.pdbx_seq_one_letter_code
_entity_poly.pdbx_strand_id
1 'polypeptide(L)'
;MLLVGLFIIGLVMWGIAIALQVLGVVLLIGGPVVGLLIAVYGWRGVWQRKKNQQRIDALQDMADDARRDLNDIHLELDFLSMTQGIGTDLNQTDQAELARLKLKASSAKELLNAAPTPQNLREALHQAEDVRLRSHRLLS
;
A
#
# COMPACT_ATOMS: atom_id res chain seq x y z
N MET A 1 -19.91 -71.85 27.17
CA MET A 1 -20.20 -70.40 27.30
C MET A 1 -18.97 -69.56 27.63
N LEU A 2 -18.08 -70.01 28.54
CA LEU A 2 -16.83 -69.30 28.87
C LEU A 2 -15.88 -69.07 27.67
N LEU A 3 -15.68 -70.07 26.82
CA LEU A 3 -14.82 -69.96 25.62
C LEU A 3 -15.33 -68.94 24.60
N VAL A 4 -16.66 -68.87 24.41
CA VAL A 4 -17.28 -67.89 23.50
C VAL A 4 -17.13 -66.47 24.06
N GLY A 5 -17.30 -66.30 25.37
CA GLY A 5 -17.07 -65.01 26.03
C GLY A 5 -15.61 -64.52 25.90
N LEU A 6 -14.64 -65.43 26.06
CA LEU A 6 -13.22 -65.12 25.91
C LEU A 6 -12.87 -64.69 24.48
N PHE A 7 -13.49 -65.33 23.48
CA PHE A 7 -13.30 -64.98 22.08
C PHE A 7 -13.85 -63.59 21.74
N ILE A 8 -15.02 -63.24 22.28
CA ILE A 8 -15.63 -61.91 22.10
C ILE A 8 -14.75 -60.83 22.73
N ILE A 9 -14.25 -61.05 23.95
CA ILE A 9 -13.37 -60.10 24.64
C ILE A 9 -12.07 -59.92 23.84
N GLY A 10 -11.49 -61.01 23.32
CA GLY A 10 -10.30 -60.95 22.47
C GLY A 10 -10.53 -60.14 21.19
N LEU A 11 -11.68 -60.32 20.54
CA LEU A 11 -12.04 -59.56 19.33
C LEU A 11 -12.18 -58.05 19.62
N VAL A 12 -12.81 -57.71 20.75
CA VAL A 12 -12.98 -56.31 21.18
C VAL A 12 -11.62 -55.67 21.49
N MET A 13 -10.76 -56.35 22.24
CA MET A 13 -9.41 -55.87 22.54
C MET A 13 -8.58 -55.67 21.26
N TRP A 14 -8.69 -56.58 20.30
CA TRP A 14 -7.99 -56.48 19.03
C TRP A 14 -8.46 -55.27 18.21
N GLY A 15 -9.78 -55.04 18.16
CA GLY A 15 -10.34 -53.85 17.50
C GLY A 15 -9.84 -52.54 18.12
N ILE A 16 -9.77 -52.48 19.46
CA ILE A 16 -9.24 -51.31 20.18
C ILE A 16 -7.76 -51.07 19.86
N ALA A 17 -6.96 -52.15 19.81
CA ALA A 17 -5.54 -52.05 19.47
C ALA A 17 -5.31 -51.46 18.07
N ILE A 18 -6.09 -51.89 17.08
CA ILE A 18 -6.02 -51.34 15.71
C ILE A 18 -6.45 -49.88 15.69
N ALA A 19 -7.54 -49.53 16.38
CA ALA A 19 -8.02 -48.16 16.44
C ALA A 19 -6.96 -47.20 17.01
N LEU A 20 -6.30 -47.61 18.10
CA LEU A 20 -5.18 -46.86 18.68
C LEU A 20 -4.01 -46.70 17.71
N GLN A 21 -3.68 -47.75 16.97
CA GLN A 21 -2.57 -47.73 16.02
C GLN A 21 -2.85 -46.81 14.82
N VAL A 22 -4.07 -46.84 14.28
CA VAL A 22 -4.51 -45.91 13.22
C VAL A 22 -4.47 -44.48 13.73
N LEU A 23 -4.97 -44.23 14.94
CA LEU A 23 -4.98 -42.90 15.54
C LEU A 23 -3.56 -42.36 15.74
N GLY A 24 -2.62 -43.21 16.15
CA GLY A 24 -1.20 -42.87 16.26
C GLY A 24 -0.57 -42.49 14.92
N VAL A 25 -0.85 -43.26 13.85
CA VAL A 25 -0.35 -42.97 12.49
C VAL A 25 -0.95 -41.66 11.95
N VAL A 26 -2.24 -41.43 12.18
CA VAL A 26 -2.92 -40.19 11.78
C VAL A 26 -2.34 -38.98 12.50
N LEU A 27 -2.01 -39.08 13.79
CA LEU A 27 -1.36 -37.99 14.54
C LEU A 27 0.07 -37.73 14.06
N LEU A 28 0.85 -38.80 13.81
CA LEU A 28 2.23 -38.71 13.34
C LEU A 28 2.34 -38.02 11.98
N ILE A 29 1.39 -38.31 11.07
CA ILE A 29 1.38 -37.74 9.72
C ILE A 29 0.61 -36.41 9.68
N GLY A 30 -0.50 -36.32 10.41
CA GLY A 30 -1.37 -35.15 10.44
C GLY A 30 -0.69 -33.92 11.05
N GLY A 31 0.10 -34.10 12.12
CA GLY A 31 0.83 -33.00 12.77
C GLY A 31 1.76 -32.25 11.81
N PRO A 32 2.71 -32.92 11.14
CA PRO A 32 3.59 -32.32 10.15
C PRO A 32 2.86 -31.67 8.98
N VAL A 33 1.80 -32.30 8.47
CA VAL A 33 1.02 -31.76 7.33
C VAL A 33 0.34 -30.45 7.71
N VAL A 34 -0.33 -30.40 8.86
CA VAL A 34 -0.99 -29.18 9.35
C VAL A 34 0.03 -28.09 9.67
N GLY A 35 1.15 -28.45 10.30
CA GLY A 35 2.25 -27.52 10.59
C GLY A 35 2.84 -26.91 9.32
N LEU A 36 3.07 -27.71 8.28
CA LEU A 36 3.58 -27.25 6.99
C LEU A 36 2.59 -26.31 6.29
N LEU A 37 1.30 -26.63 6.32
CA LEU A 37 0.26 -25.77 5.75
C LEU A 37 0.23 -24.40 6.43
N ILE A 38 0.22 -24.35 7.77
CA ILE A 38 0.23 -23.09 8.52
C ILE A 38 1.49 -22.28 8.19
N ALA A 39 2.65 -22.93 8.12
CA ALA A 39 3.90 -22.25 7.78
C ALA A 39 3.88 -21.65 6.36
N VAL A 40 3.40 -22.41 5.36
CA VAL A 40 3.33 -21.94 3.96
C VAL A 40 2.32 -20.81 3.79
N TYR A 41 1.12 -20.93 4.39
CA TYR A 41 0.10 -19.89 4.32
C TYR A 41 0.52 -18.64 5.11
N GLY A 42 1.13 -18.81 6.27
CA GLY A 42 1.69 -17.71 7.07
C GLY A 42 2.79 -16.96 6.33
N TRP A 43 3.72 -17.68 5.70
CA TRP A 43 4.84 -17.08 4.95
C TRP A 43 4.34 -16.24 3.78
N ARG A 44 3.35 -16.73 3.01
CA ARG A 44 2.73 -15.95 1.93
C ARG A 44 2.09 -14.66 2.43
N GLY A 45 1.41 -14.70 3.58
CA GLY A 45 0.81 -13.52 4.19
C GLY A 45 1.85 -12.47 4.60
N VAL A 46 2.98 -12.89 5.19
CA VAL A 46 4.07 -11.98 5.57
C VAL A 46 4.74 -11.37 4.34
N TRP A 47 4.98 -12.17 3.29
CA TRP A 47 5.59 -11.69 2.05
C TRP A 47 4.71 -10.67 1.32
N GLN A 48 3.40 -10.90 1.27
CA GLN A 48 2.45 -9.96 0.68
C GLN A 48 2.38 -8.64 1.47
N ARG A 49 2.36 -8.72 2.81
CA ARG A 49 2.41 -7.53 3.67
C ARG A 49 3.68 -6.71 3.43
N LYS A 50 4.84 -7.36 3.33
CA LYS A 50 6.12 -6.68 3.05
C LYS A 50 6.11 -5.98 1.69
N LYS A 51 5.57 -6.64 0.64
CA LYS A 51 5.43 -6.02 -0.69
C LYS A 51 4.47 -4.84 -0.70
N ASN A 52 3.36 -4.93 0.04
CA ASN A 52 2.42 -3.81 0.15
C ASN A 52 3.04 -2.63 0.91
N GLN A 53 3.78 -2.90 1.98
CA GLN A 53 4.48 -1.87 2.73
C GLN A 53 5.51 -1.14 1.85
N GLN A 54 6.36 -1.89 1.13
CA GLN A 54 7.32 -1.30 0.20
C GLN A 54 6.68 -0.42 -0.88
N ARG A 55 5.48 -0.79 -1.36
CA ARG A 55 4.73 0.04 -2.32
C ARG A 55 4.18 1.30 -1.69
N ILE A 56 3.77 1.25 -0.42
CA ILE A 56 3.29 2.42 0.32
C ILE A 56 4.46 3.36 0.60
N ASP A 57 5.59 2.84 1.06
CA ASP A 57 6.80 3.61 1.33
C ASP A 57 7.29 4.32 0.04
N ALA A 58 7.36 3.60 -1.08
CA ALA A 58 7.73 4.21 -2.37
C ALA A 58 6.73 5.29 -2.85
N LEU A 59 5.44 5.14 -2.54
CA LEU A 59 4.45 6.17 -2.84
C LEU A 59 4.64 7.41 -1.94
N GLN A 60 5.02 7.23 -0.68
CA GLN A 60 5.33 8.34 0.21
C GLN A 60 6.56 9.10 -0.25
N ASP A 61 7.62 8.41 -0.68
CA ASP A 61 8.81 9.04 -1.24
C ASP A 61 8.46 9.90 -2.47
N MET A 62 7.62 9.39 -3.39
CA MET A 62 7.13 10.16 -4.53
C MET A 62 6.30 11.38 -4.12
N ALA A 63 5.47 11.26 -3.08
CA ALA A 63 4.70 12.40 -2.57
C ALA A 63 5.61 13.47 -1.95
N ASP A 64 6.68 13.07 -1.25
CA ASP A 64 7.64 14.02 -0.68
C ASP A 64 8.44 14.75 -1.76
N ASP A 65 8.83 14.06 -2.82
CA ASP A 65 9.45 14.71 -3.99
C ASP A 65 8.47 15.64 -4.71
N ALA A 66 7.22 15.23 -4.92
CA ALA A 66 6.19 16.10 -5.51
C ALA A 66 5.88 17.33 -4.64
N ARG A 67 5.94 17.21 -3.31
CA ARG A 67 5.80 18.36 -2.39
C ARG A 67 6.95 19.35 -2.54
N ARG A 68 8.18 18.88 -2.77
CA ARG A 68 9.34 19.74 -3.05
C ARG A 68 9.17 20.43 -4.40
N ASP A 69 8.86 19.69 -5.45
CA ASP A 69 8.62 20.25 -6.80
C ASP A 69 7.52 21.33 -6.77
N LEU A 70 6.39 21.08 -6.11
CA LEU A 70 5.32 22.08 -5.96
C LEU A 70 5.77 23.32 -5.18
N ASN A 71 6.67 23.16 -4.20
CA ASN A 71 7.22 24.27 -3.44
C ASN A 71 8.15 25.12 -4.31
N ASP A 72 8.98 24.49 -5.12
CA ASP A 72 9.89 25.17 -6.03
C ASP A 72 9.12 25.93 -7.10
N ILE A 73 8.08 25.31 -7.69
CA ILE A 73 7.16 25.99 -8.61
C ILE A 73 6.50 27.20 -7.95
N HIS A 74 6.10 27.09 -6.68
CA HIS A 74 5.49 28.21 -5.96
C HIS A 74 6.47 29.37 -5.78
N LEU A 75 7.72 29.08 -5.41
CA LEU A 75 8.77 30.07 -5.25
C LEU A 75 9.11 30.75 -6.59
N GLU A 76 9.14 29.99 -7.68
CA GLU A 76 9.40 30.51 -9.02
C GLU A 76 8.26 31.40 -9.50
N LEU A 77 7.00 31.00 -9.31
CA LEU A 77 5.83 31.85 -9.61
C LEU A 77 5.84 33.14 -8.77
N ASP A 78 6.24 33.06 -7.50
CA ASP A 78 6.38 34.25 -6.64
C ASP A 78 7.49 35.17 -7.15
N PHE A 79 8.64 34.60 -7.55
CA PHE A 79 9.72 35.35 -8.16
C PHE A 79 9.29 36.02 -9.47
N LEU A 80 8.59 35.33 -10.36
CA LEU A 80 8.04 35.93 -11.59
C LEU A 80 7.07 37.05 -11.29
N SER A 81 6.17 36.88 -10.32
CA SER A 81 5.23 37.92 -9.93
C SER A 81 5.94 39.19 -9.40
N MET A 82 7.06 39.01 -8.69
CA MET A 82 7.82 40.10 -8.08
C MET A 82 8.78 40.78 -9.06
N THR A 83 9.40 40.02 -9.97
CA THR A 83 10.37 40.55 -10.94
C THR A 83 9.71 41.12 -12.18
N GLN A 84 8.62 40.54 -12.68
CA GLN A 84 7.92 41.10 -13.85
C GLN A 84 7.12 42.37 -13.49
N GLY A 85 6.77 42.56 -12.21
CA GLY A 85 6.24 43.84 -11.71
C GLY A 85 7.24 45.02 -11.76
N ILE A 86 8.52 44.77 -12.00
CA ILE A 86 9.55 45.81 -12.19
C ILE A 86 9.75 46.01 -13.70
N GLY A 87 8.83 46.72 -14.34
CA GLY A 87 9.01 47.27 -15.69
C GLY A 87 8.44 46.48 -16.88
N THR A 88 7.68 45.40 -16.66
CA THR A 88 6.99 44.67 -17.73
C THR A 88 5.50 44.53 -17.41
N ASP A 89 4.62 45.20 -18.14
CA ASP A 89 3.17 45.10 -17.92
C ASP A 89 2.69 43.68 -18.26
N LEU A 90 2.48 42.86 -17.23
CA LEU A 90 1.71 41.63 -17.33
C LEU A 90 0.29 41.99 -17.78
N ASN A 91 -0.19 41.37 -18.85
CA ASN A 91 -1.57 41.52 -19.29
C ASN A 91 -2.48 41.02 -18.15
N GLN A 92 -3.64 41.66 -17.90
CA GLN A 92 -4.53 41.28 -16.78
C GLN A 92 -4.92 39.79 -16.81
N THR A 93 -4.91 39.19 -17.99
CA THR A 93 -5.16 37.77 -18.24
C THR A 93 -4.06 36.87 -17.65
N ASP A 94 -2.79 37.27 -17.76
CA ASP A 94 -1.64 36.50 -17.28
C ASP A 94 -1.53 36.54 -15.75
N GLN A 95 -1.86 37.68 -15.13
CA GLN A 95 -1.93 37.79 -13.66
C GLN A 95 -3.03 36.89 -13.08
N ALA A 96 -4.19 36.82 -13.74
CA ALA A 96 -5.28 35.94 -13.32
C ALA A 96 -4.92 34.46 -13.49
N GLU A 97 -4.14 34.11 -14.52
CA GLU A 97 -3.65 32.76 -14.76
C GLU A 97 -2.58 32.34 -13.75
N LEU A 98 -1.62 33.23 -13.43
CA LEU A 98 -0.62 33.06 -12.37
C LEU A 98 -1.27 32.82 -11.00
N ALA A 99 -2.25 33.64 -10.62
CA ALA A 99 -2.97 33.49 -9.35
C ALA A 99 -3.74 32.16 -9.27
N ARG A 100 -4.37 31.73 -10.39
CA ARG A 100 -5.04 30.42 -10.48
C ARG A 100 -4.05 29.27 -10.36
N LEU A 101 -2.87 29.38 -10.94
CA LEU A 101 -1.83 28.36 -10.84
C LEU A 101 -1.29 28.25 -9.42
N LYS A 102 -1.05 29.39 -8.76
CA LYS A 102 -0.64 29.45 -7.35
C LYS A 102 -1.65 28.77 -6.43
N LEU A 103 -2.94 29.04 -6.65
CA LEU A 103 -4.03 28.46 -5.86
C LEU A 103 -4.18 26.94 -6.10
N LYS A 104 -3.95 26.49 -7.34
CA LYS A 104 -3.91 25.05 -7.68
C LYS A 104 -2.69 24.34 -7.09
N ALA A 105 -1.52 24.99 -7.07
CA ALA A 105 -0.32 24.43 -6.46
C ALA A 105 -0.50 24.27 -4.94
N SER A 106 -1.10 25.26 -4.27
CA SER A 106 -1.41 25.15 -2.84
C SER A 106 -2.46 24.08 -2.55
N SER A 107 -3.52 23.97 -3.36
CA SER A 107 -4.53 22.92 -3.18
C SER A 107 -3.96 21.53 -3.42
N ALA A 108 -3.09 21.35 -4.42
CA ALA A 108 -2.43 20.07 -4.68
C ALA A 108 -1.50 19.67 -3.52
N LYS A 109 -0.76 20.64 -2.95
CA LYS A 109 0.07 20.42 -1.75
C LYS A 109 -0.76 20.04 -0.53
N GLU A 110 -1.90 20.69 -0.33
CA GLU A 110 -2.82 20.38 0.77
C GLU A 110 -3.44 18.97 0.60
N LEU A 111 -3.82 18.59 -0.62
CA LEU A 111 -4.31 17.24 -0.93
C LEU A 111 -3.23 16.17 -0.70
N LEU A 112 -1.97 16.45 -1.06
CA LEU A 112 -0.83 15.58 -0.75
C LEU A 112 -0.59 15.44 0.76
N ASN A 113 -0.85 16.49 1.55
CA ASN A 113 -0.70 16.47 3.01
C ASN A 113 -1.87 15.80 3.73
N ALA A 114 -3.08 15.96 3.20
CA ALA A 114 -4.31 15.46 3.80
C ALA A 114 -4.66 14.03 3.38
N ALA A 115 -3.99 13.45 2.38
CA ALA A 115 -4.31 12.12 1.84
C ALA A 115 -4.12 11.01 2.91
N PRO A 116 -5.23 10.44 3.45
CA PRO A 116 -5.15 9.44 4.52
C PRO A 116 -4.90 8.02 3.97
N THR A 117 -4.98 7.82 2.66
CA THR A 117 -4.85 6.52 2.00
C THR A 117 -3.93 6.60 0.77
N PRO A 118 -3.24 5.50 0.42
CA PRO A 118 -2.33 5.46 -0.74
C PRO A 118 -3.05 5.64 -2.10
N GLN A 119 -4.36 5.38 -2.17
CA GLN A 119 -5.16 5.67 -3.37
C GLN A 119 -5.37 7.18 -3.55
N ASN A 120 -5.74 7.88 -2.47
CA ASN A 120 -5.91 9.33 -2.50
C ASN A 120 -4.58 10.04 -2.77
N LEU A 121 -3.47 9.46 -2.30
CA LEU A 121 -2.12 9.99 -2.52
C LEU A 121 -1.70 9.88 -4.00
N ARG A 122 -2.10 8.83 -4.72
CA ARG A 122 -1.90 8.74 -6.19
C ARG A 122 -2.70 9.79 -6.96
N GLU A 123 -3.93 10.03 -6.56
CA GLU A 123 -4.78 11.04 -7.20
C GLU A 123 -4.24 12.45 -6.95
N ALA A 124 -3.75 12.71 -5.74
CA ALA A 124 -3.06 13.95 -5.40
C ALA A 124 -1.74 14.13 -6.19
N LEU A 125 -0.97 13.05 -6.40
CA LEU A 125 0.21 13.05 -7.27
C LEU A 125 -0.14 13.41 -8.72
N HIS A 126 -1.22 12.85 -9.27
CA HIS A 126 -1.68 13.21 -10.62
C HIS A 126 -2.05 14.69 -10.73
N GLN A 127 -2.71 15.26 -9.72
CA GLN A 127 -3.01 16.70 -9.70
C GLN A 127 -1.75 17.55 -9.60
N ALA A 128 -0.74 17.12 -8.84
CA ALA A 128 0.55 17.80 -8.76
C ALA A 128 1.30 17.78 -10.11
N GLU A 129 1.29 16.65 -10.80
CA GLU A 129 1.85 16.49 -12.15
C GLU A 129 1.18 17.43 -13.16
N ASP A 130 -0.15 17.57 -13.10
CA ASP A 130 -0.91 18.49 -13.96
C ASP A 130 -0.54 19.95 -13.72
N VAL A 131 -0.30 20.34 -12.45
CA VAL A 131 0.18 21.69 -12.11
C VAL A 131 1.58 21.90 -12.66
N ARG A 132 2.48 20.91 -12.52
CA ARG A 132 3.83 20.97 -13.08
C ARG A 132 3.81 21.16 -14.60
N LEU A 133 3.04 20.34 -15.32
CA LEU A 133 2.92 20.44 -16.78
C LEU A 133 2.35 21.79 -17.25
N ARG A 134 1.39 22.37 -16.52
CA ARG A 134 0.86 23.69 -16.83
C ARG A 134 1.85 24.81 -16.53
N SER A 135 2.57 24.72 -15.41
CA SER A 135 3.61 25.69 -15.06
C SER A 135 4.73 25.71 -16.10
N HIS A 136 5.15 24.54 -16.58
CA HIS A 136 6.21 24.46 -17.58
C HIS A 136 5.82 25.11 -18.91
N ARG A 137 4.54 25.04 -19.33
CA ARG A 137 4.06 25.75 -20.53
C ARG A 137 4.00 27.26 -20.40
N LEU A 138 3.83 27.78 -19.18
CA LEU A 138 3.77 29.22 -18.92
C LEU A 138 5.16 29.83 -18.74
N LEU A 139 6.15 29.01 -18.36
CA LEU A 139 7.53 29.40 -18.13
C LEU A 139 8.46 29.11 -19.33
N SER A 140 7.98 28.37 -20.34
CA SER A 140 8.68 28.13 -21.62
C SER A 140 8.35 29.20 -22.65
#